data_AF-A0A645G8J6-F1
#
_entry.id   AF-A0A645G8J6-F1
#
_cell.length_a   1.000
_cell.length_b   1.000
_cell.length_c   1.000
_cell.angle_alpha   90.00
_cell.angle_beta   90.00
_cell.angle_gamma   90.00
#
_symmetry.space_group_name_H-M   'P 1'
#
loop_
_entity.id
_entity.type
_entity.pdbx_description
1 polymer ?
#
loop_
_entity_poly.entity_id
_entity_poly.type
_entity_poly.pdbx_seq_one_letter_code
_entity_poly.pdbx_strand_id
1 'polypeptide(L)'
;MVQGEKASEEICEGINYFNRFNKVDVIIVGRGGGSIEELWCFNEEIIARAIYESDIPVVSAVGHETDFTIADFAADVRAATPSAAAELVFPDKQQLYSYINKLQSHIYASMLSYIRDKKILLNKLTSTSSIRYTETKILNLRQSLQNMKEGLDIAMRDLLEVHRNNLYLYNEKLNILNPASYLNRGYAYVKKEKTGELVKTIKMIHNGDALNIYLKDGYVSVTVRTICEGD
;
A
#
# COMPACT_ATOMS: atom_id res chain seq x y z
N MET A 1 74.12 -20.78 -5.37
CA MET A 1 74.61 -20.16 -4.12
C MET A 1 75.14 -18.78 -4.49
N VAL A 2 74.85 -17.72 -3.73
CA VAL A 2 75.18 -16.33 -4.13
C VAL A 2 76.65 -15.95 -3.85
N GLN A 3 77.59 -16.86 -4.09
CA GLN A 3 79.03 -16.68 -3.84
C GLN A 3 79.86 -17.52 -4.82
N GLY A 4 80.94 -16.96 -5.35
CA GLY A 4 81.89 -17.61 -6.27
C GLY A 4 81.89 -17.03 -7.68
N GLU A 5 82.88 -17.42 -8.50
CA GLU A 5 83.09 -16.90 -9.87
C GLU A 5 81.91 -17.10 -10.83
N LYS A 6 80.97 -18.01 -10.52
CA LYS A 6 79.79 -18.29 -11.34
C LYS A 6 78.48 -17.75 -10.77
N ALA A 7 78.53 -17.01 -9.65
CA ALA A 7 77.32 -16.53 -8.99
C ALA A 7 76.50 -15.60 -9.90
N SER A 8 77.16 -14.79 -10.73
CA SER A 8 76.50 -13.88 -11.66
C SER A 8 75.73 -14.62 -12.77
N GLU A 9 76.30 -15.70 -13.31
CA GLU A 9 75.62 -16.59 -14.27
C GLU A 9 74.41 -17.27 -13.65
N GLU A 10 74.52 -17.82 -12.43
CA GLU A 10 73.41 -18.47 -11.72
C GLU A 10 72.23 -17.52 -11.45
N ILE A 11 72.52 -16.25 -11.10
CA ILE A 11 71.49 -15.24 -10.88
C ILE A 11 70.77 -14.90 -12.19
N CYS A 12 71.53 -14.72 -13.28
CA CYS A 12 70.96 -14.46 -14.61
C CYS A 12 70.08 -15.63 -15.07
N GLU A 13 70.51 -16.87 -14.85
CA GLU A 13 69.69 -18.05 -15.12
C GLU A 13 68.41 -18.07 -14.29
N GLY A 14 68.47 -17.69 -13.02
CA GLY A 14 67.30 -17.56 -12.15
C GLY A 14 66.28 -16.54 -12.65
N ILE A 15 66.74 -15.34 -13.04
CA ILE A 15 65.88 -14.29 -13.61
C ILE A 15 65.23 -14.78 -14.90
N ASN A 16 66.02 -15.35 -15.81
CA ASN A 16 65.54 -15.90 -17.08
C ASN A 16 64.56 -17.06 -16.88
N TYR A 17 64.82 -17.91 -15.87
CA TYR A 17 63.92 -18.98 -15.49
C TYR A 17 62.53 -18.43 -15.12
N PHE A 18 62.46 -17.46 -14.20
CA PHE A 18 61.17 -16.91 -13.78
C PHE A 18 60.43 -16.20 -14.93
N ASN A 19 61.15 -15.47 -15.80
CA ASN A 19 60.57 -14.87 -16.99
C ASN A 19 59.99 -15.91 -17.97
N ARG A 20 60.69 -17.04 -18.19
CA ARG A 20 60.17 -18.12 -19.06
C ARG A 20 58.92 -18.80 -18.50
N PHE A 21 58.87 -19.02 -17.18
CA PHE A 21 57.75 -19.73 -16.56
C PHE A 21 56.56 -18.81 -16.24
N ASN A 22 56.79 -17.50 -16.08
CA ASN A 22 55.79 -16.46 -15.83
C ASN A 22 54.75 -16.83 -14.75
N LYS A 23 55.22 -17.29 -13.60
CA LYS A 23 54.39 -17.74 -12.45
C LYS A 23 54.53 -16.87 -11.19
N VAL A 24 55.31 -15.79 -11.27
CA VAL A 24 55.56 -14.89 -10.14
C VAL A 24 55.25 -13.46 -10.58
N ASP A 25 54.70 -12.67 -9.68
CA ASP A 25 54.33 -11.28 -9.97
C ASP A 25 55.53 -10.32 -9.82
N VAL A 26 56.53 -10.72 -9.04
CA VAL A 26 57.76 -9.96 -8.75
C VAL A 26 58.93 -10.92 -8.53
N ILE A 27 60.12 -10.51 -8.94
CA ILE A 27 61.39 -11.16 -8.63
C ILE A 27 62.15 -10.30 -7.61
N ILE A 28 62.66 -10.91 -6.53
CA ILE A 28 63.57 -10.23 -5.60
C ILE A 28 64.97 -10.80 -5.84
N VAL A 29 65.89 -9.94 -6.29
CA VAL A 29 67.30 -10.27 -6.45
C VAL A 29 68.03 -9.66 -5.26
N GLY A 30 68.60 -10.50 -4.41
CA GLY A 30 69.22 -9.97 -3.20
C GLY A 30 70.08 -10.98 -2.49
N ARG A 31 70.75 -10.47 -1.46
CA ARG A 31 71.62 -11.26 -0.60
C ARG A 31 71.51 -10.75 0.83
N GLY A 32 71.66 -11.64 1.81
CA GLY A 32 71.94 -11.22 3.18
C GLY A 32 73.30 -10.52 3.28
N GLY A 33 73.59 -9.90 4.43
CA GLY A 33 74.82 -9.12 4.64
C GLY A 33 76.12 -9.82 4.22
N GLY A 34 77.17 -9.01 4.02
CA GLY A 34 78.46 -9.45 3.51
C GLY A 34 79.37 -8.25 3.23
N SER A 35 80.63 -8.50 2.92
CA SER A 35 81.57 -7.47 2.50
C SER A 35 81.31 -7.03 1.05
N ILE A 36 81.92 -5.93 0.60
CA ILE A 36 81.73 -5.44 -0.77
C ILE A 36 82.25 -6.46 -1.81
N GLU A 37 83.30 -7.22 -1.49
CA GLU A 37 83.85 -8.26 -2.39
C GLU A 37 82.83 -9.37 -2.64
N GLU A 38 82.03 -9.65 -1.62
CA GLU A 38 80.97 -10.64 -1.63
C GLU A 38 79.74 -10.20 -2.44
N LEU A 39 79.56 -8.89 -2.66
CA LEU A 39 78.49 -8.31 -3.47
C LEU A 39 78.92 -8.09 -4.94
N TRP A 40 80.19 -8.36 -5.28
CA TRP A 40 80.74 -8.00 -6.58
C TRP A 40 80.04 -8.67 -7.77
N CYS A 41 79.50 -9.88 -7.59
CA CYS A 41 78.71 -10.57 -8.62
C CYS A 41 77.50 -9.76 -9.10
N PHE A 42 76.97 -8.86 -8.27
CA PHE A 42 75.87 -7.94 -8.60
C PHE A 42 76.32 -6.66 -9.33
N ASN A 43 77.62 -6.47 -9.49
CA ASN A 43 78.21 -5.34 -10.20
C ASN A 43 78.70 -5.71 -11.61
N GLU A 44 78.32 -6.90 -12.11
CA GLU A 44 78.65 -7.35 -13.46
C GLU A 44 77.60 -6.92 -14.48
N GLU A 45 78.05 -6.58 -15.70
CA GLU A 45 77.17 -6.13 -16.78
C GLU A 45 76.09 -7.16 -17.13
N ILE A 46 76.39 -8.46 -17.02
CA ILE A 46 75.43 -9.52 -17.36
C ILE A 46 74.19 -9.49 -16.46
N ILE A 47 74.34 -9.12 -15.18
CA ILE A 47 73.20 -8.99 -14.26
C ILE A 47 72.37 -7.77 -14.64
N ALA A 48 73.02 -6.64 -14.94
CA ALA A 48 72.34 -5.42 -15.35
C ALA A 48 71.44 -5.66 -16.57
N ARG A 49 71.97 -6.37 -17.57
CA ARG A 49 71.24 -6.74 -18.79
C ARG A 49 70.11 -7.71 -18.49
N ALA A 50 70.35 -8.75 -17.69
CA ALA A 50 69.32 -9.72 -17.33
C ALA A 50 68.15 -9.08 -16.56
N ILE A 51 68.43 -8.12 -15.67
CA ILE A 51 67.42 -7.35 -14.95
C ILE A 51 66.65 -6.44 -15.91
N TYR A 52 67.36 -5.69 -16.76
CA TYR A 52 66.74 -4.78 -17.73
C TYR A 52 65.84 -5.50 -18.76
N GLU A 53 66.21 -6.70 -19.17
CA GLU A 53 65.45 -7.54 -20.11
C GLU A 53 64.31 -8.32 -19.44
N SER A 54 64.14 -8.21 -18.12
CA SER A 54 63.08 -8.91 -17.38
C SER A 54 61.71 -8.28 -17.66
N ASP A 55 60.74 -9.11 -18.07
CA ASP A 55 59.33 -8.71 -18.22
C ASP A 55 58.62 -8.65 -16.85
N ILE A 56 59.11 -9.44 -15.88
CA ILE A 56 58.60 -9.44 -14.50
C ILE A 56 59.35 -8.37 -13.70
N PRO A 57 58.67 -7.49 -12.94
CA PRO A 57 59.31 -6.46 -12.13
C PRO A 57 60.33 -7.04 -11.14
N VAL A 58 61.50 -6.41 -11.07
CA VAL A 58 62.64 -6.84 -10.27
C VAL A 58 62.91 -5.85 -9.13
N VAL A 59 63.00 -6.36 -7.90
CA VAL A 59 63.43 -5.60 -6.73
C VAL A 59 64.84 -6.00 -6.35
N SER A 60 65.77 -5.06 -6.35
CA SER A 60 67.12 -5.28 -5.83
C SER A 60 67.15 -5.16 -4.31
N ALA A 61 67.80 -6.12 -3.65
CA ALA A 61 67.97 -6.21 -2.21
C ALA A 61 69.38 -6.69 -1.86
N VAL A 62 70.37 -6.11 -2.52
CA VAL A 62 71.77 -6.55 -2.52
C VAL A 62 72.64 -5.80 -1.51
N GLY A 63 72.48 -4.48 -1.41
CA GLY A 63 73.38 -3.61 -0.63
C GLY A 63 72.79 -3.12 0.70
N HIS A 64 73.67 -2.67 1.60
CA HIS A 64 73.29 -1.85 2.76
C HIS A 64 73.01 -0.40 2.31
N GLU A 65 72.48 0.45 3.19
CA GLU A 65 72.06 1.82 2.83
C GLU A 65 73.13 2.63 2.05
N THR A 66 74.42 2.38 2.28
CA THR A 66 75.56 3.10 1.67
C THR A 66 76.17 2.46 0.43
N ASP A 67 75.95 1.17 0.18
CA ASP A 67 76.61 0.42 -0.89
C ASP A 67 75.64 0.23 -2.06
N PHE A 68 76.05 0.67 -3.25
CA PHE A 68 75.27 0.57 -4.48
C PHE A 68 76.00 -0.33 -5.49
N THR A 69 75.24 -1.19 -6.14
CA THR A 69 75.69 -2.06 -7.23
C THR A 69 75.00 -1.68 -8.53
N ILE A 70 75.55 -2.09 -9.67
CA ILE A 70 74.89 -1.89 -10.96
C ILE A 70 73.50 -2.57 -10.99
N ALA A 71 73.32 -3.72 -10.33
CA ALA A 71 72.02 -4.36 -10.20
C ALA A 71 70.97 -3.45 -9.53
N ASP A 72 71.36 -2.67 -8.52
CA ASP A 72 70.46 -1.71 -7.85
C ASP A 72 69.97 -0.60 -8.78
N PHE A 73 70.78 -0.20 -9.76
CA PHE A 73 70.41 0.81 -10.74
C PHE A 73 69.61 0.26 -11.92
N ALA A 74 69.77 -1.03 -12.23
CA ALA A 74 69.02 -1.70 -13.28
C ALA A 74 67.63 -2.14 -12.83
N ALA A 75 67.44 -2.44 -11.54
CA ALA A 75 66.17 -2.91 -10.98
C ALA A 75 65.10 -1.82 -10.94
N ASP A 76 63.82 -2.24 -10.96
CA ASP A 76 62.67 -1.33 -10.87
C ASP A 76 62.61 -0.61 -9.52
N VAL A 77 62.95 -1.33 -8.45
CA VAL A 77 62.95 -0.81 -7.08
C VAL A 77 64.16 -1.34 -6.33
N ARG A 78 64.81 -0.48 -5.55
CA ARG A 78 65.84 -0.87 -4.59
C ARG A 78 65.26 -0.94 -3.18
N ALA A 79 65.62 -1.99 -2.45
CA ALA A 79 65.42 -2.14 -1.03
C ALA A 79 66.77 -2.34 -0.32
N ALA A 80 66.90 -1.82 0.90
CA ALA A 80 68.15 -1.91 1.67
C ALA A 80 68.44 -3.31 2.23
N THR A 81 67.44 -4.19 2.28
CA THR A 81 67.60 -5.58 2.74
C THR A 81 66.57 -6.49 2.06
N PRO A 82 66.81 -7.82 1.99
CA PRO A 82 65.81 -8.77 1.50
C PRO A 82 64.49 -8.71 2.28
N SER A 83 64.54 -8.44 3.59
CA SER A 83 63.34 -8.26 4.42
C SER A 83 62.56 -7.01 4.01
N ALA A 84 63.24 -5.89 3.73
CA ALA A 84 62.60 -4.67 3.25
C ALA A 84 62.00 -4.85 1.84
N ALA A 85 62.66 -5.62 0.96
CA ALA A 85 62.10 -5.98 -0.33
C ALA A 85 60.82 -6.82 -0.17
N ALA A 86 60.81 -7.79 0.74
CA ALA A 86 59.62 -8.56 1.03
C ALA A 86 58.48 -7.67 1.58
N GLU A 87 58.78 -6.72 2.47
CA GLU A 87 57.80 -5.78 3.01
C GLU A 87 57.22 -4.83 1.94
N LEU A 88 58.04 -4.40 0.97
CA LEU A 88 57.58 -3.59 -0.16
C LEU A 88 56.61 -4.34 -1.09
N VAL A 89 56.84 -5.64 -1.26
CA VAL A 89 56.08 -6.48 -2.21
C VAL A 89 54.83 -7.07 -1.56
N PHE A 90 54.85 -7.29 -0.25
CA PHE A 90 53.69 -7.84 0.46
C PHE A 90 52.68 -6.75 0.86
N PRO A 91 51.38 -6.96 0.61
CA PRO A 91 50.34 -6.04 1.06
C PRO A 91 50.27 -6.01 2.61
N ASP A 92 50.00 -4.83 3.15
CA ASP A 92 49.82 -4.63 4.60
C ASP A 92 48.66 -5.49 5.13
N LYS A 93 48.99 -6.34 6.12
CA LYS A 93 48.06 -7.24 6.80
C LYS A 93 46.85 -6.50 7.37
N GLN A 94 47.02 -5.30 7.91
CA GLN A 94 45.93 -4.51 8.48
C GLN A 94 44.96 -4.02 7.41
N GLN A 95 45.47 -3.67 6.22
CA GLN A 95 44.64 -3.28 5.08
C GLN A 95 43.79 -4.45 4.59
N LEU A 96 44.37 -5.66 4.51
CA LEU A 96 43.66 -6.90 4.18
C LEU A 96 42.52 -7.19 5.17
N TYR A 97 42.78 -7.11 6.48
CA TYR A 97 41.71 -7.28 7.48
C TYR A 97 40.62 -6.22 7.33
N SER A 98 41.00 -4.96 7.13
CA SER A 98 40.06 -3.86 6.93
C SER A 98 39.20 -4.08 5.69
N TYR A 99 39.78 -4.62 4.61
CA TYR A 99 39.08 -4.96 3.39
C TYR A 99 38.07 -6.11 3.60
N ILE A 100 38.47 -7.17 4.30
CA ILE A 100 37.57 -8.29 4.65
C ILE A 100 36.39 -7.80 5.50
N ASN A 101 36.65 -6.96 6.51
CA ASN A 101 35.59 -6.41 7.37
C ASN A 101 34.60 -5.52 6.60
N LYS A 102 35.10 -4.73 5.63
CA LYS A 102 34.24 -3.95 4.72
C LYS A 102 33.35 -4.87 3.87
N LEU A 103 33.92 -5.91 3.25
CA LEU A 103 33.15 -6.87 2.46
C LEU A 103 32.07 -7.57 3.29
N GLN A 104 32.40 -8.00 4.51
CA GLN A 104 31.42 -8.61 5.43
C GLN A 104 30.28 -7.64 5.76
N SER A 105 30.60 -6.38 6.07
CA SER A 105 29.60 -5.36 6.38
C SER A 105 28.68 -5.07 5.19
N HIS A 106 29.23 -5.04 3.97
CA HIS A 106 28.47 -4.86 2.74
C HIS A 106 27.51 -6.03 2.47
N ILE A 107 27.96 -7.27 2.65
CA ILE A 107 27.13 -8.46 2.49
C ILE A 107 25.99 -8.44 3.51
N TYR A 108 26.30 -8.16 4.79
CA TYR A 108 25.30 -8.11 5.86
C TYR A 108 24.22 -7.06 5.57
N ALA A 109 24.60 -5.85 5.19
CA ALA A 109 23.66 -4.77 4.84
C ALA A 109 22.78 -5.16 3.63
N SER A 110 23.38 -5.77 2.60
CA SER A 110 22.66 -6.22 1.41
C SER A 110 21.64 -7.31 1.72
N MET A 111 22.01 -8.28 2.56
CA MET A 111 21.08 -9.33 3.02
C MET A 111 19.91 -8.75 3.81
N LEU A 112 20.18 -7.82 4.73
CA LEU A 112 19.12 -7.16 5.50
C LEU A 112 18.16 -6.38 4.60
N SER A 113 18.69 -5.65 3.61
CA SER A 113 17.85 -4.93 2.63
C SER A 113 16.99 -5.91 1.84
N TYR A 114 17.57 -6.99 1.32
CA TYR A 114 16.84 -8.00 0.56
C TYR A 114 15.69 -8.61 1.39
N ILE A 115 15.95 -8.99 2.64
CA ILE A 115 14.91 -9.54 3.53
C ILE A 115 13.81 -8.50 3.77
N ARG A 116 14.18 -7.24 3.99
CA ARG A 116 13.21 -6.14 4.18
C ARG A 116 12.32 -5.99 2.96
N ASP A 117 12.89 -5.96 1.76
CA ASP A 117 12.16 -5.78 0.51
C ASP A 117 11.20 -6.94 0.25
N LYS A 118 11.64 -8.19 0.53
CA LYS A 118 10.76 -9.37 0.44
C LYS A 118 9.64 -9.34 1.46
N LYS A 119 9.87 -8.87 2.70
CA LYS A 119 8.81 -8.67 3.69
C LYS A 119 7.81 -7.61 3.25
N ILE A 120 8.27 -6.49 2.69
CA ILE A 120 7.38 -5.44 2.16
C ILE A 120 6.54 -6.01 1.01
N LEU A 121 7.15 -6.76 0.08
CA LEU A 121 6.41 -7.42 -1.00
C LEU A 121 5.37 -8.41 -0.47
N LEU A 122 5.76 -9.26 0.48
CA LEU A 122 4.85 -10.21 1.11
C LEU A 122 3.68 -9.48 1.76
N ASN A 123 3.96 -8.44 2.56
CA ASN A 123 2.95 -7.60 3.18
C ASN A 123 2.06 -6.94 2.14
N LYS A 124 2.61 -6.47 1.01
CA LYS A 124 1.82 -5.91 -0.08
C LYS A 124 0.89 -6.97 -0.64
N LEU A 125 1.39 -8.17 -0.97
CA LEU A 125 0.56 -9.25 -1.51
C LEU A 125 -0.51 -9.76 -0.53
N THR A 126 -0.20 -9.83 0.76
CA THR A 126 -1.16 -10.26 1.80
C THR A 126 -2.15 -9.15 2.17
N SER A 127 -1.70 -7.88 2.16
CA SER A 127 -2.56 -6.71 2.37
C SER A 127 -3.31 -6.28 1.11
N THR A 128 -2.94 -6.81 -0.07
CA THR A 128 -3.75 -6.79 -1.30
C THR A 128 -4.93 -7.73 -1.09
N SER A 129 -5.75 -7.26 -0.20
CA SER A 129 -6.95 -7.84 0.34
C SER A 129 -8.06 -7.67 -0.68
N SER A 130 -7.87 -8.15 -1.91
CA SER A 130 -8.98 -8.31 -2.86
C SER A 130 -10.08 -9.13 -2.21
N ILE A 131 -9.74 -10.05 -1.30
CA ILE A 131 -10.70 -10.85 -0.52
C ILE A 131 -11.32 -10.03 0.64
N ARG A 132 -10.54 -9.39 1.53
CA ARG A 132 -11.15 -8.61 2.65
C ARG A 132 -11.87 -7.33 2.19
N TYR A 133 -11.42 -6.69 1.11
CA TYR A 133 -12.13 -5.57 0.48
C TYR A 133 -13.45 -6.04 -0.13
N THR A 134 -13.48 -7.23 -0.74
CA THR A 134 -14.73 -7.81 -1.27
C THR A 134 -15.69 -8.19 -0.14
N GLU A 135 -15.21 -8.79 0.94
CA GLU A 135 -16.05 -9.12 2.11
C GLU A 135 -16.66 -7.87 2.75
N THR A 136 -15.85 -6.83 3.01
CA THR A 136 -16.34 -5.57 3.58
C THR A 136 -17.30 -4.85 2.63
N LYS A 137 -17.03 -4.86 1.32
CA LYS A 137 -17.93 -4.28 0.31
C LYS A 137 -19.26 -5.04 0.22
N ILE A 138 -19.25 -6.37 0.26
CA ILE A 138 -20.47 -7.20 0.28
C ILE A 138 -21.27 -6.90 1.54
N LEU A 139 -20.62 -6.79 2.70
CA LEU A 139 -21.29 -6.51 3.97
C LEU A 139 -21.95 -5.13 3.96
N ASN A 140 -21.25 -4.10 3.46
CA ASN A 140 -21.80 -2.75 3.30
C ASN A 140 -22.97 -2.70 2.31
N LEU A 141 -22.88 -3.43 1.20
CA LEU A 141 -23.98 -3.53 0.21
C LEU A 141 -25.21 -4.22 0.82
N ARG A 142 -25.03 -5.29 1.59
CA ARG A 142 -26.12 -5.95 2.31
C ARG A 142 -26.79 -5.02 3.32
N GLN A 143 -26.00 -4.28 4.09
CA GLN A 143 -26.54 -3.30 5.05
C GLN A 143 -27.31 -2.19 4.34
N SER A 144 -26.79 -1.68 3.21
CA SER A 144 -27.46 -0.65 2.41
C SER A 144 -28.80 -1.14 1.86
N LEU A 145 -28.83 -2.38 1.36
CA LEU A 145 -30.06 -3.04 0.90
C LEU A 145 -31.10 -3.16 2.02
N GLN A 146 -30.67 -3.55 3.23
CA GLN A 146 -31.55 -3.68 4.38
C GLN A 146 -32.14 -2.32 4.77
N ASN A 147 -31.31 -1.28 4.86
CA ASN A 147 -31.76 0.07 5.19
C ASN A 147 -32.74 0.63 4.13
N MET A 148 -32.48 0.39 2.84
CA MET A 148 -33.38 0.79 1.75
C MET A 148 -34.72 0.05 1.83
N LYS A 149 -34.70 -1.25 2.16
CA LYS A 149 -35.92 -2.04 2.34
C LYS A 149 -36.75 -1.53 3.52
N GLU A 150 -36.12 -1.28 4.66
CA GLU A 150 -36.81 -0.73 5.84
C GLU A 150 -37.39 0.66 5.55
N GLY A 151 -36.65 1.51 4.84
CA GLY A 151 -37.15 2.82 4.39
C GLY A 151 -38.36 2.71 3.46
N LEU A 152 -38.34 1.75 2.53
CA LEU A 152 -39.47 1.48 1.63
C LEU A 152 -40.70 0.99 2.40
N ASP A 153 -40.51 0.06 3.35
CA ASP A 153 -41.61 -0.50 4.16
C ASP A 153 -42.29 0.60 4.99
N ILE A 154 -41.51 1.53 5.57
CA ILE A 154 -42.05 2.69 6.30
C ILE A 154 -42.80 3.62 5.35
N ALA A 155 -42.18 4.02 4.24
CA ALA A 155 -42.81 4.92 3.27
C ALA A 155 -44.11 4.35 2.69
N MET A 156 -44.17 3.03 2.45
CA MET A 156 -45.39 2.35 2.01
C MET A 156 -46.49 2.37 3.07
N ARG A 157 -46.16 2.17 4.35
CA ARG A 157 -47.13 2.24 5.45
C ARG A 157 -47.71 3.64 5.58
N ASP A 158 -46.86 4.66 5.56
CA ASP A 158 -47.27 6.05 5.67
C ASP A 158 -48.19 6.45 4.51
N LEU A 159 -47.84 6.03 3.28
CA LEU A 159 -48.66 6.30 2.09
C LEU A 159 -50.02 5.60 2.16
N LEU A 160 -50.07 4.35 2.61
CA LEU A 160 -51.33 3.62 2.81
C LEU A 160 -52.20 4.27 3.90
N GLU A 161 -51.60 4.75 4.98
CA GLU A 161 -52.30 5.44 6.05
C GLU A 161 -52.92 6.76 5.57
N VAL A 162 -52.17 7.56 4.80
CA VAL A 162 -52.68 8.78 4.17
C VAL A 162 -53.87 8.49 3.27
N HIS A 163 -53.78 7.47 2.40
CA HIS A 163 -54.90 7.09 1.54
C HIS A 163 -56.12 6.58 2.33
N ARG A 164 -55.89 5.83 3.41
CA ARG A 164 -56.96 5.34 4.28
C ARG A 164 -57.69 6.48 4.98
N ASN A 165 -56.94 7.46 5.50
CA ASN A 165 -57.51 8.66 6.13
C ASN A 165 -58.32 9.50 5.13
N ASN A 166 -57.82 9.64 3.90
CA ASN A 166 -58.56 10.30 2.83
C ASN A 166 -59.87 9.57 2.50
N LEU A 167 -59.86 8.23 2.42
CA LEU A 167 -61.08 7.45 2.21
C LEU A 167 -62.10 7.67 3.35
N TYR A 168 -61.66 7.68 4.60
CA TYR A 168 -62.53 8.00 5.73
C TYR A 168 -63.14 9.40 5.60
N LEU A 169 -62.34 10.42 5.27
CA LEU A 169 -62.83 11.78 5.08
C LEU A 169 -63.83 11.90 3.92
N TYR A 170 -63.59 11.22 2.80
CA TYR A 170 -64.55 11.19 1.68
C TYR A 170 -65.84 10.48 2.07
N ASN A 171 -65.75 9.40 2.84
CA ASN A 171 -66.93 8.67 3.33
C ASN A 171 -67.76 9.53 4.30
N GLU A 172 -67.11 10.23 5.24
CA GLU A 172 -67.77 11.21 6.13
C GLU A 172 -68.46 12.33 5.34
N LYS A 173 -67.79 12.89 4.32
CA LYS A 173 -68.40 13.89 3.42
C LYS A 173 -69.62 13.34 2.70
N LEU A 174 -69.55 12.11 2.20
CA LEU A 174 -70.70 11.44 1.56
C LEU A 174 -71.84 11.17 2.54
N ASN A 175 -71.54 10.79 3.78
CA ASN A 175 -72.55 10.58 4.82
C ASN A 175 -73.26 11.87 5.23
N ILE A 176 -72.54 12.99 5.28
CA ILE A 176 -73.11 14.32 5.52
C ILE A 176 -74.05 14.72 4.36
N LEU A 177 -73.69 14.37 3.13
CA LEU A 177 -74.49 14.67 1.94
C LEU A 177 -75.64 13.67 1.71
N ASN A 178 -75.70 12.57 2.47
CA ASN A 178 -76.75 11.56 2.34
C ASN A 178 -78.06 12.08 2.98
N PRO A 179 -79.15 12.28 2.24
CA PRO A 179 -80.42 12.81 2.78
C PRO A 179 -80.99 11.98 3.95
N ALA A 180 -80.65 10.69 4.03
CA ALA A 180 -81.08 9.81 5.13
C ALA A 180 -80.39 10.13 6.47
N SER A 181 -79.25 10.84 6.47
CA SER A 181 -78.56 11.22 7.71
C SER A 181 -79.28 12.36 8.45
N TYR A 182 -80.06 13.21 7.75
CA TYR A 182 -80.96 14.17 8.39
C TYR A 182 -82.08 13.48 9.18
N LEU A 183 -82.68 12.41 8.62
CA LEU A 183 -83.69 11.60 9.31
C LEU A 183 -83.13 10.88 10.56
N ASN A 184 -81.88 10.41 10.49
CA ASN A 184 -81.18 9.81 11.65
C ASN A 184 -80.84 10.82 12.75
N ARG A 185 -80.70 12.11 12.43
CA ARG A 185 -80.41 13.19 13.40
C ARG A 185 -81.66 13.75 14.09
N GLY A 186 -82.83 13.14 13.88
CA GLY A 186 -84.09 13.54 14.50
C GLY A 186 -84.87 14.61 13.73
N TYR A 187 -84.43 14.96 12.52
CA TYR A 187 -85.23 15.82 11.63
C TYR A 187 -86.31 14.99 10.94
N ALA A 188 -87.52 15.51 10.92
CA ALA A 188 -88.62 14.95 10.14
C ALA A 188 -88.87 15.83 8.91
N TYR A 189 -89.36 15.25 7.82
CA TYR A 189 -89.92 16.03 6.71
C TYR A 189 -91.45 15.86 6.68
N VAL A 190 -92.14 16.91 6.25
CA VAL A 190 -93.60 16.97 6.31
C VAL A 190 -94.16 16.95 4.89
N LYS A 191 -95.19 16.11 4.64
CA LYS A 191 -95.94 16.08 3.38
C LYS A 191 -97.43 16.33 3.63
N LYS A 192 -98.12 16.98 2.70
CA LYS A 192 -99.59 17.07 2.73
C LYS A 192 -100.21 15.70 2.45
N GLU A 193 -101.19 15.28 3.26
CA GLU A 193 -101.83 13.97 3.12
C GLU A 193 -102.56 13.83 1.77
N LYS A 194 -103.21 14.91 1.30
CA LYS A 194 -104.01 14.90 0.07
C LYS A 194 -103.21 15.00 -1.22
N THR A 195 -102.11 15.77 -1.22
CA THR A 195 -101.34 16.07 -2.45
C THR A 195 -99.97 15.40 -2.50
N GLY A 196 -99.47 14.87 -1.37
CA GLY A 196 -98.14 14.28 -1.28
C GLY A 196 -96.98 15.27 -1.40
N GLU A 197 -97.27 16.57 -1.54
CA GLU A 197 -96.26 17.62 -1.69
C GLU A 197 -95.49 17.87 -0.39
N LEU A 198 -94.17 18.09 -0.53
CA LEU A 198 -93.27 18.36 0.58
C LEU A 198 -93.44 19.81 1.06
N VAL A 199 -93.78 19.96 2.33
CA VAL A 199 -93.97 21.27 2.96
C VAL A 199 -92.61 21.83 3.37
N LYS A 200 -92.16 22.88 2.68
CA LYS A 200 -90.86 23.54 2.94
C LYS A 200 -90.98 24.83 3.77
N THR A 201 -92.16 25.41 3.83
CA THR A 201 -92.39 26.73 4.44
C THR A 201 -93.78 26.80 5.06
N ILE A 202 -93.93 27.57 6.15
CA ILE A 202 -95.19 27.67 6.90
C ILE A 202 -96.36 28.20 6.06
N LYS A 203 -96.07 29.03 5.05
CA LYS A 203 -97.06 29.60 4.10
C LYS A 203 -97.79 28.55 3.26
N MET A 204 -97.27 27.33 3.19
CA MET A 204 -97.90 26.23 2.45
C MET A 204 -98.95 25.48 3.28
N ILE A 205 -99.08 25.78 4.58
CA ILE A 205 -99.95 25.08 5.52
C ILE A 205 -101.17 25.97 5.84
N HIS A 206 -102.36 25.40 5.91
CA HIS A 206 -103.57 26.09 6.40
C HIS A 206 -104.14 25.39 7.65
N ASN A 207 -104.86 26.14 8.49
CA ASN A 207 -105.51 25.56 9.66
C ASN A 207 -106.56 24.52 9.21
N GLY A 208 -106.50 23.34 9.80
CA GLY A 208 -107.33 22.18 9.43
C GLY A 208 -106.71 21.25 8.38
N ASP A 209 -105.54 21.58 7.81
CA ASP A 209 -104.85 20.68 6.88
C ASP A 209 -104.37 19.41 7.59
N ALA A 210 -104.50 18.27 6.92
CA ALA A 210 -103.95 17.00 7.37
C ALA A 210 -102.57 16.75 6.72
N LEU A 211 -101.59 16.46 7.56
CA LEU A 211 -100.17 16.34 7.20
C LEU A 211 -99.62 15.01 7.70
N ASN A 212 -98.68 14.44 6.95
CA ASN A 212 -97.89 13.30 7.37
C ASN A 212 -96.46 13.75 7.67
N ILE A 213 -96.03 13.54 8.91
CA ILE A 213 -94.67 13.79 9.37
C ILE A 213 -93.89 12.48 9.25
N TYR A 214 -92.89 12.44 8.39
CA TYR A 214 -92.06 11.26 8.17
C TYR A 214 -90.79 11.32 9.01
N LEU A 215 -90.60 10.28 9.84
CA LEU A 215 -89.44 10.03 10.68
C LEU A 215 -88.60 8.90 10.04
N LYS A 216 -87.47 8.57 10.69
CA LYS A 216 -86.55 7.50 10.24
C LYS A 216 -87.25 6.16 9.97
N ASP A 217 -88.26 5.84 10.78
CA ASP A 217 -88.84 4.50 10.94
C ASP A 217 -90.34 4.45 10.62
N GLY A 218 -90.96 5.57 10.27
CA GLY A 218 -92.40 5.61 9.96
C GLY A 218 -92.93 7.01 9.70
N TYR A 219 -94.24 7.15 9.67
CA TYR A 219 -94.90 8.45 9.56
C TYR A 219 -96.01 8.59 10.58
N VAL A 220 -96.26 9.83 11.02
CA VAL A 220 -97.34 10.21 11.92
C VAL A 220 -98.27 11.17 11.19
N SER A 221 -99.55 10.83 11.13
CA SER A 221 -100.58 11.70 10.58
C SER A 221 -101.05 12.69 11.65
N VAL A 222 -101.03 13.97 11.31
CA VAL A 222 -101.38 15.08 12.21
C VAL A 222 -102.29 16.07 11.49
N THR A 223 -103.12 16.77 12.26
CA THR A 223 -103.98 17.84 11.75
C THR A 223 -103.53 19.17 12.34
N VAL A 224 -103.44 20.19 11.49
CA VAL A 224 -102.94 21.51 11.87
C VAL A 224 -104.02 22.23 12.67
N ARG A 225 -103.77 22.46 13.96
CA ARG A 225 -104.71 23.18 14.84
C ARG A 225 -104.52 24.69 14.81
N THR A 226 -103.27 25.14 14.84
CA THR A 226 -102.91 26.57 14.87
C THR A 226 -101.58 26.73 14.13
N ILE A 227 -101.44 27.84 13.40
CA ILE A 227 -100.21 28.22 12.71
C ILE A 227 -99.75 29.53 13.33
N CYS A 228 -98.54 29.53 13.87
CA CYS A 228 -97.85 30.73 14.32
C CYS A 228 -96.65 30.94 13.41
N GLU A 229 -96.62 32.04 12.67
CA GLU A 229 -95.43 32.46 11.94
C GLU A 229 -94.44 33.02 12.99
N GLY A 230 -93.27 32.41 13.12
CA GLY A 230 -92.21 32.92 13.98
C GLY A 230 -91.48 34.07 13.29
N ASP A 231 -91.01 35.04 14.07
CA ASP A 231 -90.13 36.12 13.60
C ASP A 231 -88.79 35.59 13.06
#